data_AF-K7YZX9-F1
#
_entry.id   AF-K7YZX9-F1
#
_cell.length_a   1.000
_cell.length_b   1.000
_cell.length_c   1.000
_cell.angle_alpha   90.00
_cell.angle_beta   90.00
_cell.angle_gamma   90.00
#
_symmetry.space_group_name_H-M   'P 1'
#
loop_
_entity.id
_entity.type
_entity.pdbx_description
1 polymer ?
#
loop_
_entity_poly.entity_id
_entity_poly.type
_entity_poly.pdbx_seq_one_letter_code
_entity_poly.pdbx_strand_id
1 'polypeptide(L)'
;VKIPRWDLSKFVRVSKHIGSSMKSVGEVMAIGRHFEEALQKALRMVDGGVNGFDPYQQPVQNEELVEPTDKRPFVLAAALKAGYSIDQLHELTKIDKWFLHKMQNIIEFYKVLEGAGSCLTGSLILQAKKMGFSDKQIASAIKSTELVVRQQRQELQITPFVKQIDTVAGEWPAETNYLYLTYNADEHDLAFPGGFTIVVGSGVYRIGSSVEFDWCAVGCLRELKNLGKSTIMINYNPETVSTDYDMCDRLYFEEISFEVVMDVYELEHSDGIILSMGGQLPNNIAMDLHRQQAKVLGTSPESIDSAENRFKFSRMLDRKGILQPRWKELTNLQSAIQFCEEVGYPCLVRPSYVLSGAAMNVAYSNQDLETYLNAASLVNKEHPVVISKFLTEAKEIDVDAVATDGEILCMAVSEHVENAGVHSGDATLVTPPQDLNAETLENIKRITRDLASLLDVTGPFNMQLIA
;
A
#
# COMPACT_ATOMS: atom_id res chain seq x y z
N VAL A 1 12.97 -3.40 14.61
CA VAL A 1 11.87 -4.36 14.86
C VAL A 1 11.47 -4.97 13.53
N LYS A 2 11.33 -6.30 13.45
CA LYS A 2 10.85 -7.00 12.26
C LYS A 2 9.47 -7.58 12.53
N ILE A 3 8.54 -7.46 11.58
CA ILE A 3 7.22 -8.11 11.65
C ILE A 3 6.96 -8.86 10.33
N PRO A 4 6.59 -10.15 10.35
CA PRO A 4 6.21 -10.86 9.13
C PRO A 4 4.88 -10.33 8.56
N ARG A 5 4.68 -10.50 7.27
CA ARG A 5 3.44 -10.22 6.55
C ARG A 5 2.72 -11.53 6.23
N TRP A 6 1.41 -11.54 6.43
CA TRP A 6 0.53 -12.68 6.12
C TRP A 6 -0.63 -12.25 5.22
N ASP A 7 -0.99 -13.10 4.26
CA ASP A 7 -2.16 -12.96 3.38
C ASP A 7 -3.16 -14.12 3.58
N LEU A 8 -3.28 -14.61 4.83
CA LEU A 8 -4.11 -15.78 5.16
C LEU A 8 -5.60 -15.57 4.82
N SER A 9 -6.07 -14.32 4.75
CA SER A 9 -7.44 -13.99 4.33
C SER A 9 -7.76 -14.41 2.90
N LYS A 10 -6.75 -14.58 2.02
CA LYS A 10 -6.94 -15.08 0.65
C LYS A 10 -7.22 -16.59 0.61
N PHE A 11 -6.97 -17.30 1.71
CA PHE A 11 -7.04 -18.76 1.77
C PHE A 11 -8.13 -19.24 2.74
N VAL A 12 -9.38 -19.34 2.25
CA VAL A 12 -10.58 -19.66 3.06
C VAL A 12 -10.44 -20.95 3.86
N ARG A 13 -9.73 -21.96 3.33
CA ARG A 13 -9.58 -23.28 3.94
C ARG A 13 -8.32 -23.42 4.81
N VAL A 14 -7.50 -22.39 4.91
CA VAL A 14 -6.25 -22.44 5.66
C VAL A 14 -6.45 -21.90 7.07
N SER A 15 -5.95 -22.63 8.05
CA SER A 15 -5.93 -22.18 9.45
C SER A 15 -5.12 -20.90 9.59
N LYS A 16 -5.71 -19.91 10.28
CA LYS A 16 -5.11 -18.61 10.59
C LYS A 16 -4.08 -18.66 11.73
N HIS A 17 -4.03 -19.77 12.46
CA HIS A 17 -3.08 -19.94 13.56
C HIS A 17 -1.65 -20.01 13.05
N ILE A 18 -0.74 -19.34 13.76
CA ILE A 18 0.69 -19.37 13.50
C ILE A 18 1.37 -20.39 14.42
N GLY A 19 2.40 -21.06 13.90
CA GLY A 19 3.12 -22.11 14.62
C GLY A 19 4.53 -22.27 14.07
N SER A 20 5.10 -23.47 14.20
CA SER A 20 6.47 -23.75 13.76
C SER A 20 6.66 -23.76 12.24
N SER A 21 5.60 -23.99 11.47
CA SER A 21 5.63 -23.95 10.01
C SER A 21 5.30 -22.54 9.52
N MET A 22 6.22 -21.96 8.74
CA MET A 22 6.09 -20.60 8.23
C MET A 22 4.93 -20.48 7.23
N LYS A 23 4.11 -19.45 7.42
CA LYS A 23 2.99 -19.08 6.51
C LYS A 23 3.05 -17.62 6.05
N SER A 24 4.08 -16.88 6.47
CA SER A 24 4.27 -15.49 6.05
C SER A 24 4.73 -15.44 4.59
N VAL A 25 4.34 -14.38 3.89
CA VAL A 25 4.61 -14.15 2.47
C VAL A 25 5.63 -13.04 2.23
N GLY A 26 6.09 -12.40 3.30
CA GLY A 26 7.10 -11.34 3.31
C GLY A 26 7.33 -10.83 4.73
N GLU A 27 8.08 -9.75 4.86
CA GLU A 27 8.38 -9.12 6.14
C GLU A 27 8.74 -7.65 6.01
N VAL A 28 8.59 -6.93 7.12
CA VAL A 28 9.00 -5.54 7.25
C VAL A 28 10.07 -5.41 8.31
N MET A 29 10.89 -4.39 8.17
CA MET A 29 11.78 -3.95 9.22
C MET A 29 11.54 -2.46 9.49
N ALA A 30 11.60 -2.07 10.75
CA ALA A 30 11.53 -0.67 11.16
C ALA A 30 12.61 -0.36 12.16
N ILE A 31 13.10 0.87 12.09
CA ILE A 31 14.18 1.38 12.93
C ILE A 31 13.64 2.58 13.74
N GLY A 32 14.00 2.58 15.02
CA GLY A 32 13.65 3.61 15.98
C GLY A 32 14.61 3.53 17.16
N ARG A 33 14.78 4.64 17.88
CA ARG A 33 15.67 4.70 19.05
C ARG A 33 15.01 4.16 20.31
N HIS A 34 13.71 3.93 20.26
CA HIS A 34 12.93 3.24 21.29
C HIS A 34 12.11 2.09 20.69
N PHE A 35 11.78 1.10 21.52
CA PHE A 35 11.00 -0.05 21.08
C PHE A 35 9.60 0.37 20.65
N GLU A 36 8.96 1.29 21.40
CA GLU A 36 7.65 1.83 21.09
C GLU A 36 7.63 2.43 19.68
N GLU A 37 8.64 3.26 19.37
CA GLU A 37 8.81 3.90 18.06
C GLU A 37 8.95 2.87 16.93
N ALA A 38 9.89 1.92 17.10
CA ALA A 38 10.16 0.91 16.10
C ALA A 38 8.99 -0.06 15.91
N LEU A 39 8.26 -0.42 16.98
CA LEU A 39 7.09 -1.30 16.91
C LEU A 39 5.95 -0.64 16.12
N GLN A 40 5.64 0.63 16.42
CA GLN A 40 4.53 1.31 15.74
C GLN A 40 4.80 1.53 14.25
N LYS A 41 6.02 1.92 13.88
CA LYS A 41 6.44 1.97 12.47
C LYS A 41 6.31 0.62 11.78
N ALA A 42 6.85 -0.44 12.39
CA ALA A 42 6.77 -1.79 11.81
C ALA A 42 5.32 -2.22 11.60
N LEU A 43 4.41 -1.94 12.54
CA LEU A 43 3.00 -2.31 12.38
C LEU A 43 2.34 -1.60 11.19
N ARG A 44 2.61 -0.30 10.98
CA ARG A 44 2.10 0.44 9.81
C ARG A 44 2.66 -0.05 8.49
N MET A 45 3.94 -0.44 8.49
CA MET A 45 4.61 -0.99 7.31
C MET A 45 4.01 -2.33 6.83
N VAL A 46 3.42 -3.14 7.73
CA VAL A 46 2.84 -4.45 7.38
C VAL A 46 1.60 -4.33 6.48
N ASP A 47 0.74 -3.33 6.71
CA ASP A 47 -0.52 -3.18 5.99
C ASP A 47 -0.98 -1.72 6.01
N GLY A 48 -1.37 -1.16 4.86
CA GLY A 48 -1.82 0.24 4.76
C GLY A 48 -3.10 0.56 5.54
N GLY A 49 -3.85 -0.48 5.97
CA GLY A 49 -4.99 -0.33 6.87
C GLY A 49 -4.62 -0.25 8.36
N VAL A 50 -3.36 -0.48 8.73
CA VAL A 50 -2.88 -0.44 10.12
C VAL A 50 -2.28 0.92 10.42
N ASN A 51 -2.75 1.60 11.46
CA ASN A 51 -2.24 2.92 11.87
C ASN A 51 -1.18 2.85 13.00
N GLY A 52 -0.86 1.67 13.51
CA GLY A 52 0.07 1.47 14.62
C GLY A 52 -0.42 0.36 15.56
N PHE A 53 -0.04 0.43 16.84
CA PHE A 53 -0.54 -0.49 17.87
C PHE A 53 -1.93 -0.05 18.36
N ASP A 54 -2.94 -0.26 17.51
CA ASP A 54 -4.29 0.25 17.68
C ASP A 54 -5.21 -0.73 18.46
N PRO A 55 -5.77 -0.32 19.62
CA PRO A 55 -6.65 -1.17 20.42
C PRO A 55 -8.07 -1.34 19.85
N TYR A 56 -8.44 -0.58 18.81
CA TYR A 56 -9.77 -0.64 18.20
C TYR A 56 -9.84 -1.55 16.97
N GLN A 57 -8.70 -2.04 16.49
CA GLN A 57 -8.62 -2.84 15.27
C GLN A 57 -9.17 -4.26 15.44
N GLN A 58 -9.12 -4.83 16.64
CA GLN A 58 -9.67 -6.14 16.97
C GLN A 58 -10.33 -6.12 18.36
N PRO A 59 -11.40 -6.90 18.59
CA PRO A 59 -11.93 -7.10 19.92
C PRO A 59 -11.00 -7.98 20.77
N VAL A 60 -11.18 -7.93 22.09
CA VAL A 60 -10.49 -8.85 23.01
C VAL A 60 -10.99 -10.27 22.76
N GLN A 61 -10.08 -11.18 22.45
CA GLN A 61 -10.33 -12.60 22.24
C GLN A 61 -9.23 -13.39 22.95
N ASN A 62 -9.57 -14.08 24.04
CA ASN A 62 -8.58 -14.79 24.86
C ASN A 62 -7.98 -15.98 24.12
N GLU A 63 -8.74 -16.59 23.23
CA GLU A 63 -8.31 -17.69 22.38
C GLU A 63 -7.13 -17.25 21.50
N GLU A 64 -7.19 -16.07 20.86
CA GLU A 64 -6.09 -15.55 20.03
C GLU A 64 -4.87 -15.08 20.85
N LEU A 65 -5.08 -14.75 22.13
CA LEU A 65 -3.97 -14.47 23.05
C LEU A 65 -3.19 -15.74 23.38
N VAL A 66 -3.86 -16.89 23.52
CA VAL A 66 -3.22 -18.18 23.80
C VAL A 66 -2.70 -18.83 22.53
N GLU A 67 -3.54 -18.91 21.49
CA GLU A 67 -3.27 -19.52 20.20
C GLU A 67 -3.00 -18.42 19.15
N PRO A 68 -1.74 -18.09 18.88
CA PRO A 68 -1.40 -16.90 18.14
C PRO A 68 -1.92 -16.92 16.69
N THR A 69 -2.33 -15.74 16.20
CA THR A 69 -2.73 -15.46 14.82
C THR A 69 -1.90 -14.28 14.29
N ASP A 70 -2.05 -13.95 12.99
CA ASP A 70 -1.49 -12.73 12.41
C ASP A 70 -2.10 -11.43 13.00
N LYS A 71 -3.22 -11.53 13.72
CA LYS A 71 -3.93 -10.40 14.36
C LYS A 71 -3.64 -10.25 15.85
N ARG A 72 -2.90 -11.18 16.45
CA ARG A 72 -2.57 -11.17 17.89
C ARG A 72 -2.02 -9.83 18.42
N PRO A 73 -1.17 -9.06 17.71
CA PRO A 73 -0.74 -7.76 18.20
C PRO A 73 -1.90 -6.80 18.51
N PHE A 74 -2.96 -6.81 17.69
CA PHE A 74 -4.12 -5.94 17.88
C PHE A 74 -5.05 -6.45 18.99
N VAL A 75 -5.17 -7.77 19.13
CA VAL A 75 -5.88 -8.39 20.27
C VAL A 75 -5.17 -8.05 21.59
N LEU A 76 -3.83 -8.05 21.60
CA LEU A 76 -3.02 -7.59 22.73
C LEU A 76 -3.27 -6.12 23.07
N ALA A 77 -3.30 -5.24 22.06
CA ALA A 77 -3.62 -3.82 22.23
C ALA A 77 -5.00 -3.63 22.88
N ALA A 78 -6.01 -4.35 22.39
CA ALA A 78 -7.36 -4.34 22.94
C ALA A 78 -7.41 -4.86 24.39
N ALA A 79 -6.69 -5.93 24.70
CA ALA A 79 -6.65 -6.51 26.05
C ALA A 79 -5.99 -5.56 27.06
N LEU A 80 -4.89 -4.91 26.67
CA LEU A 80 -4.24 -3.86 27.47
C LEU A 80 -5.19 -2.67 27.70
N LYS A 81 -5.95 -2.26 26.67
CA LYS A 81 -6.94 -1.18 26.79
C LYS A 81 -8.06 -1.58 27.76
N ALA A 82 -8.51 -2.83 27.71
CA ALA A 82 -9.52 -3.43 28.59
C ALA A 82 -9.04 -3.67 30.03
N GLY A 83 -7.76 -3.41 30.35
CA GLY A 83 -7.23 -3.44 31.71
C GLY A 83 -6.68 -4.80 32.14
N TYR A 84 -6.32 -5.69 31.20
CA TYR A 84 -5.63 -6.93 31.53
C TYR A 84 -4.26 -6.62 32.15
N SER A 85 -3.87 -7.37 33.18
CA SER A 85 -2.55 -7.19 33.81
C SER A 85 -1.44 -7.78 32.95
N ILE A 86 -0.22 -7.26 33.11
CA ILE A 86 0.96 -7.77 32.40
C ILE A 86 1.24 -9.22 32.76
N ASP A 87 1.03 -9.62 34.01
CA ASP A 87 1.18 -11.01 34.45
C ASP A 87 0.19 -11.95 33.76
N GLN A 88 -1.07 -11.51 33.63
CA GLN A 88 -2.10 -12.27 32.94
C GLN A 88 -1.76 -12.41 31.44
N LEU A 89 -1.35 -11.32 30.78
CA LEU A 89 -0.98 -11.35 29.36
C LEU A 89 0.27 -12.19 29.12
N HIS A 90 1.26 -12.13 30.01
CA HIS A 90 2.43 -13.00 29.95
C HIS A 90 2.03 -14.46 30.08
N GLU A 91 1.14 -14.80 31.01
CA GLU A 91 0.71 -16.19 31.21
C GLU A 91 -0.02 -16.74 29.98
N LEU A 92 -0.89 -15.94 29.37
CA LEU A 92 -1.61 -16.32 28.15
C LEU A 92 -0.66 -16.41 26.95
N THR A 93 0.23 -15.43 26.78
CA THR A 93 0.94 -15.26 25.52
C THR A 93 2.35 -15.81 25.47
N LYS A 94 2.95 -15.97 26.65
CA LYS A 94 4.38 -16.24 26.88
C LYS A 94 5.33 -15.18 26.31
N ILE A 95 4.82 -14.02 25.90
CA ILE A 95 5.63 -12.85 25.50
C ILE A 95 6.27 -12.27 26.75
N ASP A 96 7.57 -11.97 26.69
CA ASP A 96 8.30 -11.41 27.83
C ASP A 96 7.64 -10.11 28.35
N LYS A 97 7.63 -9.97 29.68
CA LYS A 97 6.98 -8.84 30.36
C LYS A 97 7.56 -7.50 29.95
N TRP A 98 8.83 -7.44 29.57
CA TRP A 98 9.47 -6.21 29.08
C TRP A 98 8.74 -5.67 27.85
N PHE A 99 8.45 -6.52 26.86
CA PHE A 99 7.72 -6.10 25.66
C PHE A 99 6.29 -5.69 26.00
N LEU A 100 5.63 -6.43 26.89
CA LEU A 100 4.26 -6.13 27.31
C LEU A 100 4.17 -4.79 28.05
N HIS A 101 5.13 -4.45 28.92
CA HIS A 101 5.22 -3.13 29.54
C HIS A 101 5.42 -2.03 28.49
N LYS A 102 6.27 -2.26 27.48
CA LYS A 102 6.48 -1.30 26.40
C LYS A 102 5.22 -1.08 25.56
N MET A 103 4.48 -2.14 25.26
CA MET A 103 3.17 -2.06 24.61
C MET A 103 2.14 -1.35 25.48
N GLN A 104 2.16 -1.58 26.80
CA GLN A 104 1.30 -0.90 27.76
C GLN A 104 1.53 0.61 27.76
N ASN A 105 2.78 1.08 27.69
CA ASN A 105 3.11 2.51 27.58
C ASN A 105 2.35 3.16 26.40
N ILE A 106 2.34 2.50 25.23
CA ILE A 106 1.64 2.99 24.03
C ILE A 106 0.14 3.14 24.33
N ILE A 107 -0.49 2.13 24.93
CA ILE A 107 -1.93 2.14 25.23
C ILE A 107 -2.30 3.17 26.31
N GLU A 108 -1.45 3.35 27.32
CA GLU A 108 -1.62 4.39 28.33
C GLU A 108 -1.54 5.78 27.70
N PHE A 109 -0.58 5.99 26.80
CA PHE A 109 -0.48 7.26 26.08
C PHE A 109 -1.64 7.48 25.10
N TYR A 110 -2.15 6.41 24.47
CA TYR A 110 -3.35 6.46 23.64
C TYR A 110 -4.56 7.00 24.47
N LYS A 111 -4.74 6.54 25.72
CA LYS A 111 -5.78 7.08 26.63
C LYS A 111 -5.57 8.57 26.94
N VAL A 112 -4.32 9.02 27.06
CA VAL A 112 -4.01 10.46 27.26
C VAL A 112 -4.43 11.27 26.04
N LEU A 113 -4.12 10.81 24.82
CA LEU A 113 -4.52 11.50 23.58
C LEU A 113 -6.05 11.60 23.46
N GLU A 114 -6.77 10.51 23.69
CA GLU A 114 -8.24 10.51 23.69
C GLU A 114 -8.84 11.46 24.73
N GLY A 115 -8.21 11.58 25.90
CA GLY A 115 -8.63 12.48 26.96
C GLY A 115 -8.32 13.96 26.70
N ALA A 116 -7.28 14.25 25.90
CA ALA A 116 -6.87 15.61 25.58
C ALA A 116 -7.81 16.31 24.57
N GLY A 117 -8.54 15.55 23.76
CA GLY A 117 -9.42 16.10 22.72
C GLY A 117 -8.67 16.81 21.59
N SER A 118 -9.32 17.74 20.90
CA SER A 118 -8.80 18.33 19.64
C SER A 118 -7.68 19.36 19.80
N CYS A 119 -7.33 19.79 21.01
CA CYS A 119 -6.31 20.81 21.24
C CYS A 119 -5.10 20.20 21.97
N LEU A 120 -4.20 19.58 21.20
CA LEU A 120 -2.97 19.02 21.73
C LEU A 120 -1.92 20.11 21.96
N THR A 121 -1.21 20.04 23.09
CA THR A 121 -0.01 20.87 23.30
C THR A 121 1.16 20.32 22.47
N GLY A 122 2.12 21.17 22.11
CA GLY A 122 3.32 20.72 21.39
C GLY A 122 4.12 19.65 22.14
N SER A 123 4.12 19.69 23.48
CA SER A 123 4.72 18.64 24.30
C SER A 123 4.05 17.28 24.13
N LEU A 124 2.71 17.24 24.05
CA LEU A 124 1.96 16.00 23.84
C LEU A 124 2.18 15.45 22.43
N ILE A 125 2.19 16.32 21.42
CA ILE A 125 2.49 15.92 20.03
C ILE A 125 3.90 15.33 19.98
N LEU A 126 4.92 16.04 20.47
CA LEU A 126 6.30 15.57 20.46
C LEU A 126 6.45 14.23 21.21
N GLN A 127 5.80 14.06 22.36
CA GLN A 127 5.82 12.80 23.09
C GLN A 127 5.15 11.66 22.30
N ALA A 128 4.02 11.93 21.63
CA ALA A 128 3.37 10.97 20.73
C ALA A 128 4.33 10.54 19.62
N LYS A 129 4.97 11.50 18.94
CA LYS A 129 5.91 11.25 17.85
C LYS A 129 7.14 10.47 18.32
N LYS A 130 7.69 10.78 19.50
CA LYS A 130 8.80 10.02 20.12
C LYS A 130 8.44 8.57 20.44
N MET A 131 7.18 8.28 20.71
CA MET A 131 6.66 6.91 20.86
C MET A 131 6.28 6.25 19.54
N GLY A 132 6.44 6.93 18.41
CA GLY A 132 6.16 6.42 17.06
C GLY A 132 4.71 6.53 16.59
N PHE A 133 3.86 7.34 17.24
CA PHE A 133 2.50 7.58 16.74
C PHE A 133 2.55 8.32 15.39
N SER A 134 1.81 7.82 14.39
CA SER A 134 1.62 8.57 13.14
C SER A 134 0.62 9.70 13.33
N ASP A 135 0.68 10.70 12.45
CA ASP A 135 -0.25 11.83 12.41
C ASP A 135 -1.70 11.31 12.24
N LYS A 136 -1.89 10.25 11.44
CA LYS A 136 -3.17 9.55 11.27
C LYS A 136 -3.68 8.86 12.55
N GLN A 137 -2.79 8.25 13.33
CA GLN A 137 -3.15 7.62 14.60
C GLN A 137 -3.51 8.67 15.67
N ILE A 138 -2.74 9.76 15.75
CA ILE A 138 -3.04 10.90 16.63
C ILE A 138 -4.40 11.50 16.23
N ALA A 139 -4.60 11.77 14.93
CA ALA A 139 -5.85 12.30 14.40
C ALA A 139 -7.05 11.42 14.77
N SER A 140 -6.91 10.10 14.68
CA SER A 140 -7.97 9.16 15.03
C SER A 140 -8.31 9.22 16.53
N ALA A 141 -7.30 9.31 17.40
CA ALA A 141 -7.50 9.41 18.85
C ALA A 141 -8.20 10.72 19.27
N ILE A 142 -7.89 11.84 18.60
CA ILE A 142 -8.46 13.16 18.91
C ILE A 142 -9.68 13.55 18.06
N LYS A 143 -10.15 12.65 17.18
CA LYS A 143 -11.26 12.88 16.23
C LYS A 143 -11.00 14.08 15.28
N SER A 144 -9.80 14.12 14.72
CA SER A 144 -9.36 15.10 13.72
C SER A 144 -8.96 14.41 12.41
N THR A 145 -8.27 15.13 11.53
CA THR A 145 -7.72 14.60 10.27
C THR A 145 -6.18 14.61 10.32
N GLU A 146 -5.56 13.70 9.55
CA GLU A 146 -4.10 13.58 9.45
C GLU A 146 -3.45 14.92 9.06
N LEU A 147 -4.03 15.64 8.08
CA LEU A 147 -3.52 16.93 7.63
C LEU A 147 -3.53 18.01 8.73
N VAL A 148 -4.57 18.04 9.57
CA VAL A 148 -4.64 19.01 10.68
C VAL A 148 -3.54 18.74 11.71
N VAL A 149 -3.29 17.47 12.02
CA VAL A 149 -2.20 17.08 12.95
C VAL A 149 -0.85 17.43 12.33
N ARG A 150 -0.63 17.15 11.05
CA ARG A 150 0.60 17.51 10.33
C ARG A 150 0.84 19.03 10.35
N GLN A 151 -0.17 19.83 10.02
CA GLN A 151 -0.07 21.29 10.02
C GLN A 151 0.30 21.82 11.41
N GLN A 152 -0.39 21.35 12.46
CA GLN A 152 -0.09 21.73 13.83
C GLN A 152 1.34 21.35 14.22
N ARG A 153 1.80 20.17 13.79
CA ARG A 153 3.16 19.69 14.00
C ARG A 153 4.20 20.58 13.30
N GLN A 154 3.95 20.99 12.06
CA GLN A 154 4.81 21.90 11.29
C GLN A 154 4.85 23.32 11.89
N GLU A 155 3.71 23.88 12.31
CA GLU A 155 3.63 25.19 12.97
C GLU A 155 4.45 25.24 14.26
N LEU A 156 4.49 24.13 14.99
CA LEU A 156 5.26 23.96 16.22
C LEU A 156 6.71 23.52 15.98
N GLN A 157 7.13 23.40 14.72
CA GLN A 157 8.48 22.95 14.33
C GLN A 157 8.86 21.57 14.89
N ILE A 158 7.87 20.67 15.00
CA ILE A 158 8.08 19.30 15.46
C ILE A 158 8.31 18.42 14.22
N THR A 159 9.54 18.34 13.74
CA THR A 159 9.91 17.50 12.59
C THR A 159 10.82 16.34 13.02
N PRO A 160 10.85 15.22 12.29
CA PRO A 160 11.80 14.16 12.58
C PRO A 160 13.22 14.60 12.22
N PHE A 161 14.20 13.99 12.87
CA PHE A 161 15.61 14.08 12.51
C PHE A 161 16.03 12.88 11.67
N VAL A 162 17.03 13.07 10.82
CA VAL A 162 17.60 12.02 9.98
C VAL A 162 18.86 11.50 10.66
N LYS A 163 18.91 10.18 10.89
CA LYS A 163 20.03 9.50 11.53
C LYS A 163 20.63 8.42 10.64
N GLN A 164 21.94 8.27 10.69
CA GLN A 164 22.70 7.28 9.94
C GLN A 164 22.80 5.95 10.70
N ILE A 165 22.94 4.87 9.94
CA ILE A 165 23.28 3.53 10.43
C ILE A 165 24.75 3.30 10.14
N ASP A 166 25.57 3.30 11.19
CA ASP A 166 27.03 3.36 11.12
C ASP A 166 27.74 2.07 11.53
N THR A 167 27.01 1.06 12.03
CA THR A 167 27.51 -0.20 12.64
C THR A 167 28.34 -0.06 13.93
N VAL A 168 28.75 1.16 14.31
CA VAL A 168 29.68 1.44 15.41
C VAL A 168 29.12 2.40 16.47
N ALA A 169 27.83 2.71 16.40
CA ALA A 169 27.10 3.55 17.36
C ALA A 169 27.74 4.93 17.60
N GLY A 170 28.20 5.57 16.52
CA GLY A 170 28.79 6.90 16.50
C GLY A 170 30.26 6.97 16.92
N GLU A 171 30.93 5.83 17.11
CA GLU A 171 32.37 5.81 17.44
C GLU A 171 33.24 6.40 16.32
N TRP A 172 32.85 6.15 15.06
CA TRP A 172 33.51 6.67 13.87
C TRP A 172 32.50 7.35 12.94
N PRO A 173 32.90 8.42 12.22
CA PRO A 173 32.06 9.02 11.21
C PRO A 173 31.67 7.97 10.15
N ALA A 174 30.38 7.80 9.92
CA ALA A 174 29.89 6.93 8.87
C ALA A 174 29.86 7.67 7.52
N GLU A 175 30.49 7.06 6.53
CA GLU A 175 30.28 7.41 5.12
C GLU A 175 29.07 6.65 4.53
N THR A 176 28.26 6.00 5.36
CA THR A 176 27.08 5.24 4.90
C THR A 176 25.96 6.19 4.50
N ASN A 177 25.25 5.81 3.46
CA ASN A 177 24.04 6.47 2.95
C ASN A 177 22.77 5.85 3.53
N TYR A 178 22.87 5.10 4.63
CA TYR A 178 21.78 4.31 5.19
C TYR A 178 21.12 5.05 6.35
N LEU A 179 19.86 5.45 6.17
CA LEU A 179 19.18 6.48 6.97
C LEU A 179 17.87 5.97 7.56
N TYR A 180 17.49 6.52 8.71
CA TYR A 180 16.14 6.40 9.29
C TYR A 180 15.73 7.71 9.94
N LEU A 181 14.42 7.92 10.10
CA LEU A 181 13.85 9.09 10.74
C LEU A 181 13.58 8.83 12.23
N THR A 182 13.78 9.81 13.08
CA THR A 182 13.39 9.69 14.50
C THR A 182 13.11 11.03 15.15
N TYR A 183 12.16 11.05 16.08
CA TYR A 183 11.90 12.21 16.93
C TYR A 183 12.72 12.19 18.22
N ASN A 184 13.48 11.11 18.45
CA ASN A 184 14.31 10.91 19.64
C ASN A 184 15.74 11.41 19.43
N ALA A 185 15.91 12.56 18.77
CA ALA A 185 17.20 13.17 18.49
C ALA A 185 17.10 14.70 18.58
N ASP A 186 18.26 15.36 18.51
CA ASP A 186 18.38 16.81 18.63
C ASP A 186 19.01 17.48 17.38
N GLU A 187 19.59 16.69 16.47
CA GLU A 187 20.19 17.17 15.21
C GLU A 187 20.17 16.08 14.12
N HIS A 188 20.38 16.47 12.86
CA HIS A 188 20.54 15.56 11.73
C HIS A 188 22.01 15.12 11.59
N ASP A 189 22.26 13.90 11.10
CA ASP A 189 23.63 13.40 10.86
C ASP A 189 24.22 13.86 9.51
N LEU A 190 23.41 14.52 8.67
CA LEU A 190 23.78 14.92 7.31
C LEU A 190 23.26 16.32 6.97
N ALA A 191 23.89 16.91 5.94
CA ALA A 191 23.43 18.14 5.31
C ALA A 191 22.40 17.86 4.18
N PHE A 192 21.58 18.85 3.86
CA PHE A 192 20.52 18.77 2.84
C PHE A 192 20.78 19.77 1.70
N PRO A 193 21.68 19.47 0.76
CA PRO A 193 22.04 20.40 -0.32
C PRO A 193 20.97 20.53 -1.42
N GLY A 194 19.94 19.69 -1.44
CA GLY A 194 18.94 19.64 -2.51
C GLY A 194 19.41 18.89 -3.76
N GLY A 195 18.55 18.84 -4.78
CA GLY A 195 18.88 18.25 -6.09
C GLY A 195 18.75 16.73 -6.19
N PHE A 196 18.16 16.10 -5.17
CA PHE A 196 17.90 14.65 -5.17
C PHE A 196 16.56 14.33 -5.83
N THR A 197 16.49 13.20 -6.53
CA THR A 197 15.25 12.62 -7.05
C THR A 197 14.86 11.44 -6.17
N ILE A 198 13.64 11.46 -5.63
CA ILE A 198 13.12 10.37 -4.81
C ILE A 198 12.54 9.28 -5.71
N VAL A 199 12.93 8.04 -5.46
CA VAL A 199 12.28 6.83 -5.96
C VAL A 199 11.62 6.14 -4.77
N VAL A 200 10.33 5.83 -4.88
CA VAL A 200 9.59 5.15 -3.81
C VAL A 200 9.47 3.67 -4.16
N GLY A 201 9.91 2.80 -3.25
CA GLY A 201 9.91 1.36 -3.43
C GLY A 201 8.55 0.70 -3.26
N SER A 202 8.54 -0.62 -3.27
CA SER A 202 7.31 -1.44 -3.19
C SER A 202 6.81 -1.70 -1.77
N GLY A 203 7.65 -1.45 -0.76
CA GLY A 203 7.37 -1.89 0.60
C GLY A 203 7.37 -3.41 0.70
N VAL A 204 6.55 -3.94 1.60
CA VAL A 204 6.50 -5.36 1.92
C VAL A 204 5.94 -6.23 0.80
N TYR A 205 6.65 -7.32 0.51
CA TYR A 205 6.14 -8.36 -0.37
C TYR A 205 4.86 -8.99 0.16
N ARG A 206 3.93 -9.21 -0.76
CA ARG A 206 2.63 -9.83 -0.53
C ARG A 206 2.15 -10.51 -1.80
N ILE A 207 1.11 -11.33 -1.72
CA ILE A 207 0.58 -12.00 -2.91
C ILE A 207 0.02 -10.94 -3.86
N GLY A 208 0.55 -10.88 -5.09
CA GLY A 208 0.22 -9.87 -6.10
C GLY A 208 1.09 -8.60 -6.06
N SER A 209 2.12 -8.56 -5.20
CA SER A 209 3.15 -7.52 -5.22
C SER A 209 4.45 -8.06 -4.61
N SER A 210 5.38 -8.45 -5.47
CA SER A 210 6.63 -9.11 -5.11
C SER A 210 7.84 -8.39 -5.74
N VAL A 211 8.91 -9.14 -6.03
CA VAL A 211 10.21 -8.67 -6.51
C VAL A 211 10.15 -7.92 -7.84
N GLU A 212 9.10 -8.08 -8.64
CA GLU A 212 8.91 -7.36 -9.90
C GLU A 212 8.97 -5.84 -9.73
N PHE A 213 8.38 -5.32 -8.65
CA PHE A 213 8.40 -3.88 -8.35
C PHE A 213 9.76 -3.42 -7.80
N ASP A 214 10.44 -4.29 -7.04
CA ASP A 214 11.81 -4.01 -6.60
C ASP A 214 12.77 -3.91 -7.80
N TRP A 215 12.61 -4.82 -8.77
CA TRP A 215 13.38 -4.81 -10.01
C TRP A 215 13.17 -3.51 -10.80
N CYS A 216 11.94 -3.05 -10.93
CA CYS A 216 11.61 -1.77 -11.58
C CYS A 216 12.25 -0.58 -10.86
N ALA A 217 12.18 -0.54 -9.53
CA ALA A 217 12.77 0.54 -8.74
C ALA A 217 14.30 0.56 -8.84
N VAL A 218 14.96 -0.59 -8.74
CA VAL A 218 16.42 -0.72 -8.93
C VAL A 218 16.83 -0.32 -10.35
N GLY A 219 16.08 -0.72 -11.37
CA GLY A 219 16.31 -0.28 -12.75
C GLY A 219 16.24 1.24 -12.89
N CYS A 220 15.22 1.88 -12.29
CA CYS A 220 15.07 3.32 -12.29
C CYS A 220 16.25 4.04 -11.60
N LEU A 221 16.67 3.56 -10.42
CA LEU A 221 17.82 4.12 -9.69
C LEU A 221 19.11 4.07 -10.53
N ARG A 222 19.37 2.94 -11.21
CA ARG A 222 20.54 2.78 -12.09
C ARG A 222 20.52 3.76 -13.26
N GLU A 223 19.37 3.94 -13.90
CA GLU A 223 19.26 4.88 -15.02
C GLU A 223 19.37 6.35 -14.58
N LEU A 224 18.81 6.72 -13.43
CA LEU A 224 19.01 8.05 -12.85
C LEU A 224 20.50 8.33 -12.57
N LYS A 225 21.21 7.34 -12.02
CA LYS A 225 22.66 7.42 -11.80
C LYS A 225 23.44 7.57 -13.10
N ASN A 226 23.06 6.84 -14.17
CA ASN A 226 23.66 6.98 -15.51
C ASN A 226 23.45 8.39 -16.08
N LEU A 227 22.32 9.03 -15.75
CA LEU A 227 22.02 10.41 -16.12
C LEU A 227 22.69 11.45 -15.22
N GLY A 228 23.52 11.03 -14.25
CA GLY A 228 24.21 11.91 -13.31
C GLY A 228 23.29 12.58 -12.30
N LYS A 229 22.13 11.99 -12.01
CA LYS A 229 21.18 12.47 -10.99
C LYS A 229 21.46 11.82 -9.65
N SER A 230 21.42 12.62 -8.59
CA SER A 230 21.47 12.11 -7.22
C SER A 230 20.12 11.52 -6.83
N THR A 231 20.15 10.40 -6.13
CA THR A 231 18.99 9.53 -5.91
C THR A 231 18.73 9.30 -4.43
N ILE A 232 17.45 9.35 -4.06
CA ILE A 232 16.95 8.91 -2.76
C ILE A 232 16.06 7.68 -2.98
N MET A 233 16.28 6.60 -2.23
CA MET A 233 15.35 5.47 -2.17
C MET A 233 14.59 5.49 -0.85
N ILE A 234 13.26 5.38 -0.89
CA ILE A 234 12.42 5.17 0.30
C ILE A 234 11.78 3.78 0.21
N ASN A 235 12.22 2.86 1.05
CA ASN A 235 11.68 1.50 1.13
C ASN A 235 12.00 0.88 2.50
N TYR A 236 11.29 -0.17 2.90
CA TYR A 236 11.40 -0.77 4.24
C TYR A 236 11.41 -2.30 4.24
N ASN A 237 11.53 -2.92 3.08
CA ASN A 237 11.64 -4.37 2.96
C ASN A 237 13.11 -4.78 3.16
N PRO A 238 13.44 -5.62 4.15
CA PRO A 238 14.82 -6.05 4.39
C PRO A 238 15.31 -7.10 3.39
N GLU A 239 14.44 -7.65 2.54
CA GLU A 239 14.77 -8.72 1.58
C GLU A 239 15.16 -8.19 0.18
N THR A 240 15.02 -6.89 -0.05
CA THR A 240 15.11 -6.28 -1.38
C THR A 240 16.51 -5.77 -1.72
N VAL A 241 16.84 -5.76 -3.02
CA VAL A 241 18.08 -5.15 -3.49
C VAL A 241 18.00 -3.62 -3.40
N SER A 242 16.81 -3.04 -3.56
CA SER A 242 16.66 -1.59 -3.43
C SER A 242 16.98 -1.02 -2.06
N THR A 243 16.97 -1.85 -1.02
CA THR A 243 17.36 -1.47 0.35
C THR A 243 18.81 -1.86 0.67
N ASP A 244 19.58 -2.24 -0.35
CA ASP A 244 21.03 -2.28 -0.24
C ASP A 244 21.61 -0.87 -0.37
N TYR A 245 22.61 -0.58 0.44
CA TYR A 245 23.18 0.75 0.59
C TYR A 245 23.99 1.17 -0.65
N ASP A 246 24.40 0.26 -1.54
CA ASP A 246 25.16 0.61 -2.74
C ASP A 246 24.30 1.01 -3.96
N MET A 247 22.96 0.91 -3.85
CA MET A 247 22.05 1.14 -4.97
C MET A 247 21.67 2.62 -5.22
N CYS A 248 21.73 3.47 -4.20
CA CYS A 248 21.33 4.88 -4.30
C CYS A 248 22.29 5.79 -3.50
N ASP A 249 22.14 7.11 -3.60
CA ASP A 249 23.00 8.04 -2.86
C ASP A 249 22.52 8.25 -1.42
N ARG A 250 21.22 8.04 -1.15
CA ARG A 250 20.58 8.09 0.17
C ARG A 250 19.45 7.07 0.26
N LEU A 251 19.56 6.11 1.17
CA LEU A 251 18.54 5.11 1.46
C LEU A 251 17.82 5.47 2.76
N TYR A 252 16.55 5.85 2.67
CA TYR A 252 15.67 6.00 3.83
C TYR A 252 14.93 4.68 4.08
N PHE A 253 15.31 3.98 5.14
CA PHE A 253 14.65 2.75 5.57
C PHE A 253 13.38 3.06 6.38
N GLU A 254 12.38 3.55 5.66
CA GLU A 254 11.23 4.23 6.25
C GLU A 254 9.91 3.84 5.60
N GLU A 255 8.83 4.10 6.33
CA GLU A 255 7.47 3.78 5.93
C GLU A 255 7.08 4.52 4.65
N ILE A 256 6.41 3.83 3.73
CA ILE A 256 5.83 4.46 2.54
C ILE A 256 4.42 4.92 2.88
N SER A 257 4.34 6.10 3.50
CA SER A 257 3.10 6.81 3.81
C SER A 257 3.20 8.26 3.34
N PHE A 258 2.05 8.92 3.18
CA PHE A 258 2.03 10.34 2.83
C PHE A 258 2.84 11.17 3.83
N GLU A 259 2.66 10.94 5.14
CA GLU A 259 3.39 11.63 6.21
C GLU A 259 4.90 11.56 6.02
N VAL A 260 5.43 10.35 5.82
CA VAL A 260 6.87 10.11 5.81
C VAL A 260 7.52 10.49 4.49
N VAL A 261 6.88 10.17 3.35
CA VAL A 261 7.38 10.56 2.04
C VAL A 261 7.39 12.09 1.90
N MET A 262 6.37 12.78 2.43
CA MET A 262 6.33 14.24 2.45
C MET A 262 7.40 14.84 3.39
N ASP A 263 7.61 14.26 4.58
CA ASP A 263 8.68 14.69 5.49
C ASP A 263 10.06 14.59 4.81
N VAL A 264 10.36 13.47 4.13
CA VAL A 264 11.63 13.31 3.39
C VAL A 264 11.71 14.30 2.22
N TYR A 265 10.64 14.45 1.43
CA TYR A 265 10.59 15.38 0.30
C TYR A 265 10.90 16.83 0.72
N GLU A 266 10.29 17.29 1.82
CA GLU A 266 10.48 18.63 2.37
C GLU A 266 11.89 18.83 2.95
N LEU A 267 12.37 17.86 3.76
CA LEU A 267 13.69 17.92 4.39
C LEU A 267 14.84 17.91 3.36
N GLU A 268 14.71 17.09 2.32
CA GLU A 268 15.74 16.92 1.29
C GLU A 268 15.71 17.98 0.20
N HIS A 269 14.68 18.83 0.17
CA HIS A 269 14.44 19.78 -0.92
C HIS A 269 14.54 19.10 -2.31
N SER A 270 13.82 17.98 -2.44
CA SER A 270 13.96 17.09 -3.60
C SER A 270 13.37 17.68 -4.89
N ASP A 271 13.99 17.36 -6.03
CA ASP A 271 13.62 17.84 -7.37
C ASP A 271 12.30 17.23 -7.89
N GLY A 272 11.92 16.08 -7.33
CA GLY A 272 10.69 15.37 -7.64
C GLY A 272 10.66 13.95 -7.09
N ILE A 273 9.49 13.31 -7.21
CA ILE A 273 9.18 11.98 -6.68
C ILE A 273 8.71 11.07 -7.81
N ILE A 274 9.31 9.89 -7.96
CA ILE A 274 8.88 8.83 -8.87
C ILE A 274 8.11 7.79 -8.07
N LEU A 275 6.82 7.61 -8.38
CA LEU A 275 5.91 6.67 -7.72
C LEU A 275 5.64 5.42 -8.56
N SER A 276 5.79 5.50 -9.88
CA SER A 276 5.34 4.49 -10.85
C SER A 276 6.10 3.16 -10.83
N MET A 277 7.12 3.01 -9.98
CA MET A 277 7.98 1.81 -9.93
C MET A 277 7.67 0.90 -8.73
N GLY A 278 6.99 1.40 -7.69
CA GLY A 278 6.75 0.66 -6.45
C GLY A 278 5.35 0.05 -6.31
N GLY A 279 4.60 -0.08 -7.39
CA GLY A 279 3.27 -0.70 -7.39
C GLY A 279 2.20 0.13 -6.68
N GLN A 280 1.26 -0.53 -6.00
CA GLN A 280 0.04 0.13 -5.50
C GLN A 280 0.30 1.10 -4.33
N LEU A 281 1.26 0.80 -3.45
CA LEU A 281 1.45 1.56 -2.22
C LEU A 281 1.88 3.02 -2.50
N PRO A 282 2.87 3.30 -3.37
CA PRO A 282 3.17 4.67 -3.80
C PRO A 282 2.04 5.32 -4.61
N ASN A 283 1.34 4.57 -5.47
CA ASN A 283 0.23 5.11 -6.27
C ASN A 283 -0.91 5.62 -5.38
N ASN A 284 -1.19 4.95 -4.26
CA ASN A 284 -2.25 5.34 -3.33
C ASN A 284 -2.01 6.70 -2.67
N ILE A 285 -0.76 7.14 -2.51
CA ILE A 285 -0.42 8.44 -1.89
C ILE A 285 -0.19 9.55 -2.92
N ALA A 286 -0.27 9.25 -4.23
CA ALA A 286 0.03 10.20 -5.30
C ALA A 286 -0.84 11.46 -5.23
N MET A 287 -2.14 11.31 -5.02
CA MET A 287 -3.08 12.44 -4.92
C MET A 287 -2.88 13.27 -3.66
N ASP A 288 -2.49 12.66 -2.55
CA ASP A 288 -2.25 13.37 -1.30
C ASP A 288 -0.96 14.20 -1.38
N LEU A 289 0.10 13.65 -1.99
CA LEU A 289 1.32 14.38 -2.35
C LEU A 289 1.03 15.55 -3.30
N HIS A 290 0.24 15.30 -4.34
CA HIS A 290 -0.14 16.35 -5.31
C HIS A 290 -0.90 17.50 -4.67
N ARG A 291 -1.84 17.21 -3.76
CA ARG A 291 -2.61 18.23 -3.02
C ARG A 291 -1.75 19.10 -2.12
N GLN A 292 -0.61 18.58 -1.65
CA GLN A 292 0.40 19.35 -0.93
C GLN A 292 1.50 19.92 -1.84
N GLN A 293 1.26 19.96 -3.15
CA GLN A 293 2.14 20.57 -4.15
C GLN A 293 3.50 19.87 -4.30
N ALA A 294 3.63 18.61 -3.86
CA ALA A 294 4.83 17.82 -4.14
C ALA A 294 4.92 17.50 -5.65
N LYS A 295 6.12 17.64 -6.22
CA LYS A 295 6.35 17.41 -7.65
C LYS A 295 6.50 15.92 -7.94
N VAL A 296 5.42 15.28 -8.36
CA VAL A 296 5.45 13.92 -8.90
C VAL A 296 5.96 13.93 -10.35
N LEU A 297 6.91 13.07 -10.66
CA LEU A 297 7.50 12.92 -12.00
C LEU A 297 6.82 11.78 -12.76
N GLY A 298 6.68 11.95 -14.08
CA GLY A 298 5.99 10.99 -14.95
C GLY A 298 4.49 11.27 -15.05
N THR A 299 3.70 10.21 -15.20
CA THR A 299 2.24 10.27 -15.31
C THR A 299 1.65 11.02 -14.12
N SER A 300 0.80 12.01 -14.40
CA SER A 300 0.25 12.88 -13.36
C SER A 300 -0.57 12.09 -12.33
N PRO A 301 -0.58 12.50 -11.05
CA PRO A 301 -1.47 11.92 -10.03
C PRO A 301 -2.95 11.94 -10.42
N GLU A 302 -3.38 12.95 -11.17
CA GLU A 302 -4.75 13.09 -11.68
C GLU A 302 -5.07 12.05 -12.77
N SER A 303 -4.10 11.74 -13.63
CA SER A 303 -4.20 10.67 -14.63
C SER A 303 -4.23 9.30 -13.96
N ILE A 304 -3.40 9.07 -12.94
CA ILE A 304 -3.41 7.84 -12.13
C ILE A 304 -4.80 7.66 -11.48
N ASP A 305 -5.32 8.69 -10.82
CA ASP A 305 -6.66 8.66 -10.21
C ASP A 305 -7.77 8.45 -11.26
N SER A 306 -7.61 8.98 -12.47
CA SER A 306 -8.55 8.77 -13.58
C SER A 306 -8.55 7.32 -14.09
N ALA A 307 -7.41 6.63 -14.04
CA ALA A 307 -7.29 5.21 -14.41
C ALA A 307 -7.80 4.27 -13.30
N GLU A 308 -7.47 4.56 -12.05
CA GLU A 308 -7.87 3.77 -10.87
C GLU A 308 -9.38 3.93 -10.56
N ASN A 309 -9.93 5.12 -10.80
CA ASN A 309 -11.35 5.36 -10.58
C ASN A 309 -12.18 4.80 -11.75
N ARG A 310 -12.82 3.65 -11.51
CA ARG A 310 -13.66 2.95 -12.47
C ARG A 310 -14.69 3.83 -13.19
N PHE A 311 -15.32 4.80 -12.52
CA PHE A 311 -16.27 5.71 -13.17
C PHE A 311 -15.58 6.66 -14.13
N LYS A 312 -14.46 7.26 -13.72
CA LYS A 312 -13.68 8.17 -14.56
C LYS A 312 -13.14 7.41 -15.77
N PHE A 313 -12.53 6.25 -15.53
CA PHE A 313 -11.97 5.39 -16.57
C PHE A 313 -13.05 4.93 -17.56
N SER A 314 -14.17 4.39 -17.08
CA SER A 314 -15.26 3.93 -17.94
C SER A 314 -15.83 5.03 -18.83
N ARG A 315 -16.09 6.23 -18.29
CA ARG A 315 -16.59 7.36 -19.08
C ARG A 315 -15.59 7.82 -20.13
N MET A 316 -14.30 7.70 -19.83
CA MET A 316 -13.23 8.01 -20.77
C MET A 316 -13.21 7.01 -21.94
N LEU A 317 -13.35 5.70 -21.66
CA LEU A 317 -13.47 4.67 -22.70
C LEU A 317 -14.69 4.93 -23.60
N ASP A 318 -15.86 5.19 -23.00
CA ASP A 318 -17.11 5.42 -23.74
C ASP A 318 -17.01 6.62 -24.68
N ARG A 319 -16.38 7.72 -24.23
CA ARG A 319 -16.18 8.92 -25.05
C ARG A 319 -15.32 8.66 -26.28
N LYS A 320 -14.34 7.76 -26.15
CA LYS A 320 -13.45 7.37 -27.25
C LYS A 320 -14.05 6.27 -28.14
N GLY A 321 -15.07 5.57 -27.65
CA GLY A 321 -15.63 4.40 -28.32
C GLY A 321 -14.80 3.13 -28.12
N ILE A 322 -14.00 3.05 -27.05
CA ILE A 322 -13.31 1.83 -26.64
C ILE A 322 -14.32 0.93 -25.92
N LEU A 323 -14.41 -0.32 -26.35
CA LEU A 323 -15.35 -1.28 -25.78
C LEU A 323 -14.93 -1.68 -24.35
N GLN A 324 -15.93 -1.85 -23.49
CA GLN A 324 -15.76 -2.38 -22.14
C GLN A 324 -16.94 -3.28 -21.79
N PRO A 325 -16.79 -4.28 -20.91
CA PRO A 325 -17.91 -5.08 -20.43
C PRO A 325 -18.96 -4.20 -19.77
N ARG A 326 -20.24 -4.50 -19.98
CA ARG A 326 -21.34 -3.82 -19.28
C ARG A 326 -21.13 -3.98 -17.78
N TRP A 327 -21.17 -2.88 -17.04
CA TRP A 327 -20.99 -2.89 -15.60
C TRP A 327 -21.88 -1.84 -14.93
N LYS A 328 -22.14 -2.02 -13.64
CA LYS A 328 -22.90 -1.07 -12.83
C LYS A 328 -22.47 -1.15 -11.37
N GLU A 329 -22.45 0.00 -10.70
CA GLU A 329 -22.33 0.08 -9.26
C GLU A 329 -23.73 0.04 -8.63
N LEU A 330 -23.92 -0.86 -7.67
CA LEU A 330 -25.22 -1.22 -7.14
C LEU A 330 -25.15 -1.33 -5.61
N THR A 331 -26.14 -0.79 -4.92
CA THR A 331 -26.21 -0.74 -3.45
C THR A 331 -27.27 -1.67 -2.87
N ASN A 332 -28.12 -2.26 -3.70
CA ASN A 332 -29.20 -3.14 -3.26
C ASN A 332 -29.31 -4.40 -4.13
N LEU A 333 -29.65 -5.51 -3.47
CA LEU A 333 -29.76 -6.84 -4.06
C LEU A 333 -30.73 -6.88 -5.25
N GLN A 334 -31.90 -6.24 -5.13
CA GLN A 334 -32.92 -6.26 -6.19
C GLN A 334 -32.40 -5.63 -7.49
N SER A 335 -31.74 -4.47 -7.38
CA SER A 335 -31.11 -3.81 -8.54
C SER A 335 -29.96 -4.61 -9.12
N ALA A 336 -29.24 -5.38 -8.29
CA ALA A 336 -28.18 -6.27 -8.72
C ALA A 336 -28.72 -7.46 -9.52
N ILE A 337 -29.79 -8.10 -9.05
CA ILE A 337 -30.49 -9.16 -9.78
C ILE A 337 -31.01 -8.63 -11.10
N GLN A 338 -31.71 -7.49 -11.11
CA GLN A 338 -32.24 -6.88 -12.33
C GLN A 338 -31.14 -6.60 -13.36
N PHE A 339 -30.00 -6.07 -12.91
CA PHE A 339 -28.85 -5.83 -13.79
C PHE A 339 -28.29 -7.14 -14.35
N CYS A 340 -28.09 -8.17 -13.53
CA CYS A 340 -27.61 -9.48 -13.98
C CYS A 340 -28.56 -10.17 -14.96
N GLU A 341 -29.88 -10.02 -14.78
CA GLU A 341 -30.89 -10.52 -15.72
C GLU A 341 -30.86 -9.75 -17.05
N GLU A 342 -30.60 -8.43 -17.01
CA GLU A 342 -30.47 -7.60 -18.21
C GLU A 342 -29.21 -7.94 -19.02
N VAL A 343 -28.06 -8.09 -18.37
CA VAL A 343 -26.78 -8.36 -19.06
C VAL A 343 -26.53 -9.85 -19.31
N GLY A 344 -27.28 -10.73 -18.62
CA GLY A 344 -27.16 -12.17 -18.65
C GLY A 344 -26.00 -12.72 -17.82
N TYR A 345 -26.19 -13.87 -17.19
CA TYR A 345 -25.14 -14.61 -16.49
C TYR A 345 -24.13 -15.27 -17.44
N PRO A 346 -22.89 -15.57 -17.00
CA PRO A 346 -22.32 -15.24 -15.68
C PRO A 346 -21.97 -13.76 -15.51
N CYS A 347 -21.88 -13.31 -14.26
CA CYS A 347 -21.53 -11.94 -13.86
C CYS A 347 -20.44 -11.94 -12.78
N LEU A 348 -19.49 -11.02 -12.91
CA LEU A 348 -18.39 -10.83 -11.96
C LEU A 348 -18.79 -9.81 -10.90
N VAL A 349 -18.79 -10.24 -9.64
CA VAL A 349 -19.15 -9.46 -8.46
C VAL A 349 -17.88 -9.01 -7.74
N ARG A 350 -17.71 -7.69 -7.61
CA ARG A 350 -16.57 -7.06 -6.95
C ARG A 350 -17.05 -6.15 -5.81
N PRO A 351 -16.90 -6.56 -4.53
CA PRO A 351 -17.20 -5.68 -3.41
C PRO A 351 -16.24 -4.49 -3.37
N SER A 352 -16.74 -3.27 -3.16
CA SER A 352 -15.93 -2.04 -3.24
C SER A 352 -14.86 -1.88 -2.15
N TYR A 353 -14.84 -2.76 -1.13
CA TYR A 353 -13.95 -2.66 0.03
C TYR A 353 -12.73 -3.60 -0.02
N VAL A 354 -12.50 -4.33 -1.12
CA VAL A 354 -11.43 -5.35 -1.20
C VAL A 354 -10.39 -5.01 -2.26
N LEU A 355 -9.18 -4.70 -1.81
CA LEU A 355 -7.97 -4.63 -2.63
C LEU A 355 -7.49 -6.07 -2.95
N SER A 356 -6.97 -6.28 -4.17
CA SER A 356 -6.31 -7.51 -4.61
C SER A 356 -7.20 -8.75 -4.80
N GLY A 357 -8.48 -8.57 -5.18
CA GLY A 357 -9.31 -9.65 -5.70
C GLY A 357 -9.81 -10.70 -4.68
N ALA A 358 -9.45 -10.57 -3.40
CA ALA A 358 -9.70 -11.59 -2.37
C ALA A 358 -11.18 -11.89 -2.08
N ALA A 359 -12.12 -11.10 -2.61
CA ALA A 359 -13.56 -11.35 -2.53
C ALA A 359 -14.27 -11.27 -3.89
N MET A 360 -13.53 -11.35 -4.99
CA MET A 360 -14.10 -11.40 -6.33
C MET A 360 -14.74 -12.77 -6.58
N ASN A 361 -16.01 -12.76 -6.98
CA ASN A 361 -16.75 -14.00 -7.24
C ASN A 361 -17.47 -13.92 -8.58
N VAL A 362 -17.55 -15.04 -9.30
CA VAL A 362 -18.34 -15.17 -10.52
C VAL A 362 -19.67 -15.80 -10.14
N ALA A 363 -20.75 -15.03 -10.24
CA ALA A 363 -22.11 -15.52 -10.08
C ALA A 363 -22.61 -16.12 -11.39
N TYR A 364 -23.22 -17.31 -11.33
CA TYR A 364 -23.85 -17.98 -12.48
C TYR A 364 -25.38 -17.95 -12.41
N SER A 365 -25.93 -17.53 -11.27
CA SER A 365 -27.37 -17.47 -11.02
C SER A 365 -27.73 -16.39 -9.98
N ASN A 366 -29.03 -16.11 -9.86
CA ASN A 366 -29.56 -15.23 -8.80
C ASN A 366 -29.21 -15.78 -7.40
N GLN A 367 -29.22 -17.10 -7.22
CA GLN A 367 -28.90 -17.75 -5.94
C GLN A 367 -27.44 -17.56 -5.53
N ASP A 368 -26.51 -17.64 -6.49
CA ASP A 368 -25.08 -17.38 -6.24
C ASP A 368 -24.88 -15.92 -5.83
N LEU A 369 -25.52 -15.00 -6.57
CA LEU A 369 -25.46 -13.57 -6.29
C LEU A 369 -25.97 -13.24 -4.88
N GLU A 370 -27.11 -13.80 -4.48
CA GLU A 370 -27.64 -13.66 -3.12
C GLU A 370 -26.67 -14.18 -2.07
N THR A 371 -26.07 -15.35 -2.31
CA THR A 371 -25.11 -15.96 -1.38
C THR A 371 -23.88 -15.06 -1.21
N TYR A 372 -23.31 -14.57 -2.32
CA TYR A 372 -22.14 -13.70 -2.29
C TYR A 372 -22.44 -12.33 -1.67
N LEU A 373 -23.57 -11.72 -2.01
CA LEU A 373 -23.97 -10.43 -1.45
C LEU A 373 -24.38 -10.53 0.03
N ASN A 374 -24.97 -11.65 0.47
CA ASN A 374 -25.26 -11.86 1.89
C ASN A 374 -23.97 -12.10 2.70
N ALA A 375 -23.01 -12.85 2.14
CA ALA A 375 -21.69 -13.01 2.75
C ALA A 375 -20.93 -11.67 2.81
N ALA A 376 -21.05 -10.82 1.79
CA ALA A 376 -20.41 -9.49 1.75
C ALA A 376 -21.15 -8.44 2.60
N SER A 377 -22.48 -8.47 2.68
CA SER A 377 -23.29 -7.49 3.42
C SER A 377 -23.29 -7.70 4.94
N LEU A 378 -22.90 -8.89 5.41
CA LEU A 378 -22.50 -9.12 6.81
C LEU A 378 -21.25 -8.29 7.19
N VAL A 379 -20.49 -7.79 6.21
CA VAL A 379 -19.24 -7.05 6.43
C VAL A 379 -19.44 -5.53 6.45
N ASN A 380 -20.42 -4.96 5.71
CA ASN A 380 -20.95 -3.61 5.95
C ASN A 380 -22.12 -3.28 5.00
N LYS A 381 -23.16 -2.57 5.46
CA LYS A 381 -24.32 -2.16 4.62
C LYS A 381 -24.11 -0.84 3.86
N GLU A 382 -23.05 -0.11 4.14
CA GLU A 382 -22.78 1.22 3.56
C GLU A 382 -21.90 1.20 2.30
N HIS A 383 -21.49 0.02 1.84
CA HIS A 383 -20.58 -0.09 0.70
C HIS A 383 -21.28 -0.61 -0.56
N PRO A 384 -21.13 0.09 -1.70
CA PRO A 384 -21.63 -0.39 -2.98
C PRO A 384 -20.91 -1.67 -3.43
N VAL A 385 -21.49 -2.37 -4.40
CA VAL A 385 -20.89 -3.51 -5.10
C VAL A 385 -20.86 -3.21 -6.59
N VAL A 386 -19.72 -3.48 -7.21
CA VAL A 386 -19.54 -3.34 -8.65
C VAL A 386 -19.79 -4.68 -9.31
N ILE A 387 -20.77 -4.75 -10.20
CA ILE A 387 -21.07 -5.96 -10.98
C ILE A 387 -20.76 -5.69 -12.44
N SER A 388 -20.07 -6.64 -13.08
CA SER A 388 -19.69 -6.56 -14.50
C SER A 388 -20.12 -7.84 -15.22
N LYS A 389 -20.46 -7.74 -16.51
CA LYS A 389 -20.66 -8.92 -17.35
C LYS A 389 -19.34 -9.72 -17.40
N PHE A 390 -19.41 -11.01 -17.09
CA PHE A 390 -18.28 -11.92 -17.25
C PHE A 390 -18.32 -12.52 -18.66
N LEU A 391 -17.21 -12.44 -19.39
CA LEU A 391 -17.06 -12.96 -20.74
C LEU A 391 -16.42 -14.34 -20.66
N THR A 392 -17.15 -15.37 -21.09
CA THR A 392 -16.69 -16.76 -21.12
C THR A 392 -15.98 -17.06 -22.42
N GLU A 393 -15.04 -18.01 -22.40
CA GLU A 393 -14.31 -18.47 -23.60
C GLU A 393 -13.56 -17.35 -24.32
N ALA A 394 -13.18 -16.32 -23.58
CA ALA A 394 -12.44 -15.18 -24.11
C ALA A 394 -10.98 -15.25 -23.68
N LYS A 395 -10.09 -14.77 -24.55
CA LYS A 395 -8.66 -14.70 -24.23
C LYS A 395 -8.37 -13.45 -23.43
N GLU A 396 -7.42 -13.55 -22.51
CA GLU A 396 -6.92 -12.39 -21.78
C GLU A 396 -5.54 -12.01 -22.33
N ILE A 397 -5.34 -10.71 -22.53
CA ILE A 397 -4.14 -10.14 -23.15
C ILE A 397 -3.58 -9.06 -22.22
N ASP A 398 -2.31 -9.18 -21.89
CA ASP A 398 -1.55 -8.14 -21.19
C ASP A 398 -0.75 -7.31 -22.19
N VAL A 399 -0.78 -5.99 -22.01
CA VAL A 399 0.02 -5.06 -22.79
C VAL A 399 0.78 -4.15 -21.85
N ASP A 400 2.10 -4.27 -21.88
CA ASP A 400 3.01 -3.38 -21.18
C ASP A 400 3.57 -2.37 -22.17
N ALA A 401 3.52 -1.09 -21.83
CA ALA A 401 3.99 -0.03 -22.70
C ALA A 401 4.63 1.13 -21.92
N VAL A 402 5.48 1.88 -22.62
CA VAL A 402 6.04 3.14 -22.13
C VAL A 402 5.62 4.23 -23.10
N ALA A 403 5.15 5.35 -22.55
CA ALA A 403 4.75 6.51 -23.33
C ALA A 403 5.44 7.79 -22.82
N THR A 404 5.51 8.81 -23.67
CA THR A 404 5.84 10.19 -23.29
C THR A 404 4.79 11.11 -23.88
N ASP A 405 4.21 11.99 -23.07
CA ASP A 405 3.16 12.92 -23.50
C ASP A 405 2.02 12.21 -24.27
N GLY A 406 1.68 11.00 -23.82
CA GLY A 406 0.66 10.14 -24.42
C GLY A 406 1.05 9.43 -25.73
N GLU A 407 2.29 9.59 -26.21
CA GLU A 407 2.82 8.88 -27.38
C GLU A 407 3.61 7.63 -26.99
N ILE A 408 3.28 6.49 -27.59
CA ILE A 408 3.93 5.20 -27.29
C ILE A 408 5.37 5.18 -27.82
N LEU A 409 6.33 4.90 -26.93
CA LEU A 409 7.73 4.69 -27.26
C LEU A 409 8.05 3.22 -27.52
N CYS A 410 7.55 2.33 -26.65
CA CYS A 410 7.67 0.89 -26.80
C CYS A 410 6.46 0.17 -26.20
N MET A 411 6.19 -1.03 -26.70
CA MET A 411 5.14 -1.89 -26.17
C MET A 411 5.48 -3.36 -26.35
N ALA A 412 5.03 -4.19 -25.42
CA ALA A 412 5.05 -5.65 -25.49
C ALA A 412 3.62 -6.15 -25.31
N VAL A 413 3.18 -7.05 -26.19
CA VAL A 413 1.88 -7.72 -26.09
C VAL A 413 2.13 -9.15 -25.68
N SER A 414 1.40 -9.61 -24.68
CA SER A 414 1.52 -10.95 -24.10
C SER A 414 0.15 -11.61 -24.08
N GLU A 415 0.08 -12.84 -24.56
CA GLU A 415 -1.13 -13.66 -24.55
C GLU A 415 -1.13 -14.58 -23.33
N HIS A 416 -2.25 -14.67 -22.63
CA HIS A 416 -2.45 -15.65 -21.57
C HIS A 416 -2.73 -17.02 -22.19
N VAL A 417 -2.16 -18.08 -21.60
CA VAL A 417 -2.51 -19.47 -21.96
C VAL A 417 -3.90 -19.81 -21.43
N GLU A 418 -4.23 -19.34 -20.24
CA GLU A 418 -5.54 -19.48 -19.61
C GLU A 418 -6.54 -18.46 -20.16
N ASN A 419 -7.83 -18.82 -20.14
CA ASN A 419 -8.90 -17.91 -20.53
C ASN A 419 -9.16 -16.85 -19.46
N ALA A 420 -9.79 -15.75 -19.87
CA ALA A 420 -10.22 -14.69 -18.99
C ALA A 420 -11.03 -15.21 -17.80
N GLY A 421 -10.61 -14.82 -16.60
CA GLY A 421 -11.18 -15.30 -15.33
C GLY A 421 -10.18 -16.01 -14.43
N VAL A 422 -9.07 -16.51 -14.97
CA VAL A 422 -7.86 -16.74 -14.20
C VAL A 422 -7.17 -15.39 -14.00
N HIS A 423 -6.76 -15.06 -12.78
CA HIS A 423 -6.12 -13.78 -12.51
C HIS A 423 -4.77 -13.71 -13.25
N SER A 424 -4.45 -12.60 -13.92
CA SER A 424 -3.18 -12.38 -14.65
C SER A 424 -1.93 -12.80 -13.87
N GLY A 425 -1.85 -12.46 -12.58
CA GLY A 425 -0.74 -12.87 -11.71
C GLY A 425 -0.59 -14.39 -11.47
N ASP A 426 -1.63 -15.18 -11.77
CA ASP A 426 -1.62 -16.65 -11.72
C ASP A 426 -1.60 -17.29 -13.13
N ALA A 427 -1.70 -16.47 -14.19
CA ALA A 427 -1.74 -16.91 -15.57
C ALA A 427 -0.34 -17.10 -16.16
N THR A 428 -0.23 -17.99 -17.14
CA THR A 428 0.99 -18.20 -17.91
C THR A 428 0.99 -17.26 -19.13
N LEU A 429 2.02 -16.43 -19.26
CA LEU A 429 2.15 -15.47 -20.35
C LEU A 429 3.06 -15.99 -21.48
N VAL A 430 2.66 -15.71 -22.73
CA VAL A 430 3.46 -15.98 -23.94
C VAL A 430 3.70 -14.68 -24.71
N THR A 431 4.98 -14.35 -24.92
CA THR A 431 5.43 -13.13 -25.61
C THR A 431 6.43 -13.48 -26.71
N PRO A 432 6.18 -13.16 -27.99
CA PRO A 432 4.97 -12.52 -28.54
C PRO A 432 3.76 -13.48 -28.52
N PRO A 433 2.53 -12.96 -28.68
CA PRO A 433 1.32 -13.79 -28.73
C PRO A 433 1.41 -14.81 -29.88
N GLN A 434 0.85 -16.00 -29.68
CA GLN A 434 0.94 -17.12 -30.63
C GLN A 434 -0.36 -17.35 -31.41
N ASP A 435 -1.51 -17.04 -30.81
CA ASP A 435 -2.82 -17.35 -31.37
C ASP A 435 -3.72 -16.10 -31.43
N LEU A 436 -3.11 -14.98 -31.81
CA LEU A 436 -3.78 -13.73 -32.18
C LEU A 436 -3.59 -13.42 -33.66
N ASN A 437 -4.69 -13.09 -34.34
CA ASN A 437 -4.64 -12.65 -35.73
C ASN A 437 -4.13 -11.19 -35.84
N ALA A 438 -3.67 -10.80 -37.03
CA ALA A 438 -3.08 -9.49 -37.27
C ALA A 438 -4.06 -8.32 -37.06
N GLU A 439 -5.35 -8.52 -37.32
CA GLU A 439 -6.38 -7.49 -37.13
C GLU A 439 -6.60 -7.20 -35.64
N THR A 440 -6.70 -8.24 -34.81
CA THR A 440 -6.79 -8.13 -33.36
C THR A 440 -5.55 -7.44 -32.80
N LEU A 441 -4.36 -7.81 -33.27
CA LEU A 441 -3.12 -7.17 -32.83
C LEU A 441 -3.06 -5.67 -33.20
N GLU A 442 -3.52 -5.28 -34.38
CA GLU A 442 -3.60 -3.86 -34.75
C GLU A 442 -4.65 -3.10 -33.93
N ASN A 443 -5.78 -3.75 -33.62
CA ASN A 443 -6.79 -3.19 -32.72
C ASN A 443 -6.23 -2.97 -31.30
N ILE A 444 -5.48 -3.93 -30.76
CA ILE A 444 -4.79 -3.81 -29.47
C ILE A 444 -3.86 -2.59 -29.51
N LYS A 445 -2.98 -2.49 -30.51
CA LYS A 445 -2.06 -1.35 -30.67
C LYS A 445 -2.78 -0.01 -30.75
N ARG A 446 -3.91 0.05 -31.45
CA ARG A 446 -4.74 1.25 -31.55
C ARG A 446 -5.32 1.63 -30.18
N ILE A 447 -5.90 0.68 -29.46
CA ILE A 447 -6.46 0.93 -28.12
C ILE A 447 -5.36 1.39 -27.16
N THR A 448 -4.17 0.77 -27.20
CA THR A 448 -3.02 1.17 -26.37
C THR A 448 -2.59 2.62 -26.64
N ARG A 449 -2.49 3.01 -27.92
CA ARG A 449 -2.19 4.40 -28.31
C ARG A 449 -3.27 5.38 -27.84
N ASP A 450 -4.52 5.01 -28.02
CA ASP A 450 -5.66 5.83 -27.61
C ASP A 450 -5.70 6.04 -26.09
N LEU A 451 -5.43 5.00 -25.30
CA LEU A 451 -5.37 5.09 -23.84
C LEU A 451 -4.20 5.93 -23.36
N ALA A 452 -3.00 5.72 -23.92
CA ALA A 452 -1.84 6.53 -23.58
C ALA A 452 -2.11 8.03 -23.81
N SER A 453 -2.71 8.38 -24.95
CA SER A 453 -3.10 9.75 -25.27
C SER A 453 -4.20 10.30 -24.36
N LEU A 454 -5.22 9.51 -24.03
CA LEU A 454 -6.33 9.94 -23.17
C LEU A 454 -5.91 10.22 -21.73
N LEU A 455 -4.96 9.42 -21.22
CA LEU A 455 -4.44 9.55 -19.86
C LEU A 455 -3.19 10.44 -19.80
N ASP A 456 -2.73 10.97 -20.93
CA ASP A 456 -1.49 11.76 -21.04
C ASP A 456 -0.31 11.05 -20.36
N VAL A 457 -0.14 9.77 -20.68
CA VAL A 457 0.81 8.90 -20.00
C VAL A 457 2.23 9.33 -20.30
N THR A 458 3.02 9.51 -19.24
CA THR A 458 4.46 9.77 -19.32
C THR A 458 5.20 8.84 -18.37
N GLY A 459 5.70 7.73 -18.90
CA GLY A 459 6.29 6.64 -18.13
C GLY A 459 5.65 5.28 -18.46
N PRO A 460 5.89 4.27 -17.62
CA PRO A 460 5.34 2.93 -17.83
C PRO A 460 3.84 2.89 -17.50
N PHE A 461 3.11 2.06 -18.24
CA PHE A 461 1.75 1.66 -17.90
C PHE A 461 1.47 0.25 -18.41
N ASN A 462 0.50 -0.39 -17.79
CA ASN A 462 -0.03 -1.69 -18.19
C ASN A 462 -1.52 -1.54 -18.53
N MET A 463 -2.00 -2.38 -19.44
CA MET A 463 -3.43 -2.54 -19.69
C MET A 463 -3.78 -3.99 -19.99
N GLN A 464 -4.99 -4.38 -19.59
CA GLN A 464 -5.53 -5.72 -19.80
C GLN A 464 -6.73 -5.67 -20.74
N LEU A 465 -6.74 -6.57 -21.72
CA LEU A 465 -7.79 -6.69 -22.73
C LEU A 465 -8.37 -8.08 -22.76
N ILE A 466 -9.61 -8.16 -23.23
CA ILE A 466 -10.30 -9.41 -23.52
C ILE A 466 -10.49 -9.48 -25.04
N ALA A 467 -10.04 -10.58 -25.66
CA ALA A 467 -10.04 -10.80 -27.10
C ALA A 467 -10.92 -11.98 -27.52
#